data_AF-A0A2H0BEM8-F1
#
_entry.id   AF-A0A2H0BEM8-F1
#
_cell.length_a   1.000
_cell.length_b   1.000
_cell.length_c   1.000
_cell.angle_alpha   90.00
_cell.angle_beta   90.00
_cell.angle_gamma   90.00
#
_symmetry.space_group_name_H-M   'P 1'
#
loop_
_entity.id
_entity.type
_entity.pdbx_description
1 polymer ?
#
loop_
_entity_poly.entity_id
_entity_poly.type
_entity_poly.pdbx_seq_one_letter_code
_entity_poly.pdbx_strand_id
1 'polypeptide(L)' 'DPQVPCHRVIRSDGKIGGYRDGMISKIQILKKEGYIK' A
#
# COMPACT_ATOMS: atom_id res chain seq x y z
N ASP A 1 9.50 11.75 -7.58
CA ASP A 1 9.18 11.93 -6.16
C ASP A 1 9.25 10.67 -5.33
N PRO A 2 10.37 10.43 -4.65
CA PRO A 2 10.56 9.32 -3.71
C PRO A 2 9.83 9.50 -2.37
N GLN A 3 9.17 10.65 -2.13
CA GLN A 3 8.65 11.02 -0.80
C GLN A 3 7.15 10.80 -0.62
N VAL A 4 6.39 10.48 -1.67
CA VAL A 4 4.94 10.31 -1.54
C VAL A 4 4.60 8.85 -1.22
N PRO A 5 4.07 8.53 -0.02
CA PRO A 5 3.76 7.17 0.39
C PRO A 5 2.47 6.67 -0.27
N CYS A 6 2.51 6.42 -1.57
CA CYS A 6 1.38 5.93 -2.35
C CYS A 6 0.91 4.51 -1.94
N HIS A 7 1.75 3.76 -1.21
CA HIS A 7 1.37 2.49 -0.58
C HIS A 7 0.44 2.67 0.62
N ARG A 8 0.41 3.86 1.26
CA ARG A 8 -0.51 4.16 2.38
C ARG A 8 -1.89 4.63 1.95
N VAL A 9 -2.08 4.93 0.66
CA VAL A 9 -3.38 5.32 0.12
C VAL A 9 -4.23 4.06 -0.08
N ILE A 10 -5.25 3.89 0.76
CA ILE A 10 -6.21 2.78 0.73
C ILE A 10 -7.55 3.36 0.27
N ARG A 11 -8.33 2.56 -0.47
CA ARG A 11 -9.66 2.97 -0.91
C ARG A 11 -10.63 2.99 0.28
N SER A 12 -11.64 3.86 0.23
CA SER A 12 -12.67 3.97 1.26
C SER A 12 -13.49 2.67 1.45
N ASP A 13 -13.49 1.79 0.45
CA ASP A 13 -14.12 0.45 0.48
C ASP A 13 -13.24 -0.60 1.19
N GLY A 14 -12.10 -0.21 1.76
CA GLY A 14 -11.16 -1.09 2.46
C GLY A 14 -10.29 -1.95 1.53
N LYS A 15 -10.44 -1.83 0.21
CA LYS A 15 -9.64 -2.59 -0.76
C LYS A 15 -8.32 -1.92 -1.04
N ILE A 16 -7.32 -2.75 -1.33
CA ILE A 16 -6.01 -2.29 -1.80
C ILE A 16 -6.16 -1.86 -3.25
N GLY A 17 -6.09 -0.55 -3.49
CA GLY A 17 -6.09 0.01 -4.84
C GLY A 17 -4.79 -0.29 -5.58
N GLY A 18 -4.74 0.12 -6.85
CA GLY A 18 -3.55 -0.01 -7.69
C GLY A 18 -2.30 0.58 -7.02
N TYR A 19 -1.18 -0.12 -7.20
CA TYR A 19 0.15 0.34 -6.78
C TYR A 19 1.08 0.26 -7.97
N ARG A 20 1.96 1.26 -8.12
CA ARG A 20 2.89 1.33 -9.24
C ARG A 20 3.74 0.06 -9.35
N ASP A 21 4.24 -0.44 -8.23
CA ASP A 21 5.09 -1.64 -8.20
C ASP A 21 4.28 -2.93 -7.95
N GLY A 22 2.97 -2.88 -8.18
CA GLY A 22 2.04 -3.99 -8.01
C GLY A 22 1.49 -4.16 -6.59
N MET A 23 0.32 -4.80 -6.50
CA MET A 23 -0.38 -4.95 -5.22
C MET A 23 0.42 -5.76 -4.19
N ILE A 24 1.22 -6.74 -4.63
CA ILE A 24 2.04 -7.58 -3.74
C ILE A 24 3.08 -6.74 -2.99
N SER A 25 3.79 -5.86 -3.70
CA SER A 25 4.77 -4.95 -3.11
C SER A 25 4.13 -4.03 -2.09
N LYS A 26 2.94 -3.48 -2.40
CA LYS A 26 2.15 -2.67 -1.48
C LYS A 26 1.77 -3.44 -0.22
N ILE A 27 1.31 -4.69 -0.36
CA ILE A 27 0.95 -5.55 0.78
C ILE A 27 2.18 -5.85 1.64
N GLN A 28 3.33 -6.18 1.04
CA GLN A 28 4.55 -6.45 1.79
C GLN A 28 5.03 -5.22 2.59
N ILE A 29 4.99 -4.04 1.99
CA ILE A 29 5.34 -2.79 2.68
C ILE A 29 4.35 -2.52 3.82
N LEU A 30 3.04 -2.63 3.56
CA LEU A 30 2.02 -2.42 4.59
C LEU A 30 2.09 -3.45 5.73
N LYS A 31 2.45 -4.71 5.43
CA LYS A 31 2.73 -5.75 6.45
C LYS A 31 3.97 -5.42 7.26
N LYS A 32 5.06 -4.98 6.61
CA LYS A 32 6.29 -4.52 7.30
C LYS A 32 6.03 -3.29 8.18
N GLU A 33 5.18 -2.38 7.74
CA GLU A 33 4.77 -1.20 8.51
C GLU A 33 3.73 -1.53 9.61
N GLY A 34 3.16 -2.74 9.63
CA GLY A 34 2.20 -3.18 10.67
C GLY A 34 0.75 -2.75 10.43
N TYR A 35 0.40 -2.22 9.26
CA TYR A 35 -0.98 -1.85 8.91
C TYR A 35 -1.85 -3.06 8.55
N ILE A 36 -1.23 -4.16 8.09
CA ILE A 36 -1.92 -5.39 7.69
C ILE A 36 -1.23 -6.55 8.41
N LYS A 37 -2.02 -7.41 9.09
CA LYS A 37 -1.53 -8.64 9.74
C LYS A 37 -1.76 -9.81 8.79
#